data_AF-A0A1C4D623-F1
#
_entry.id   AF-A0A1C4D623-F1
#
_cell.length_a   1.000
_cell.length_b   1.000
_cell.length_c   1.000
_cell.angle_alpha   90.00
_cell.angle_beta   90.00
_cell.angle_gamma   90.00
#
_symmetry.space_group_name_H-M   'P 1'
#
loop_
_entity.id
_entity.type
_entity.pdbx_description
1 polymer ?
#
loop_
_entity_poly.entity_id
_entity_poly.type
_entity_poly.pdbx_seq_one_letter_code
_entity_poly.pdbx_strand_id
1 'polypeptide(L)' 'MINISNERISFEYAMRKNGCPDIHLRKDRKGGYLRKNMESAFQGWVLKASTQQNING' A
#
# COMPACT_ATOMS: atom_id res chain seq x y z
N MET A 1 -14.04 4.38 12.96
CA MET A 1 -13.62 3.43 11.91
C MET A 1 -12.76 4.20 10.90
N ILE A 2 -11.51 3.80 10.70
CA ILE A 2 -10.58 4.59 9.87
C ILE A 2 -10.92 4.32 8.39
N ASN A 3 -11.27 5.36 7.64
CA ASN A 3 -11.59 5.27 6.22
C ASN A 3 -10.31 5.12 5.38
N ILE A 4 -9.69 3.93 5.44
CA ILE A 4 -8.50 3.58 4.66
C ILE A 4 -8.96 2.89 3.38
N SER A 5 -8.46 3.35 2.22
CA SER A 5 -8.74 2.71 0.93
C SER A 5 -8.33 1.24 0.94
N ASN A 6 -9.15 0.35 0.36
CA ASN A 6 -8.86 -1.08 0.26
C ASN A 6 -7.48 -1.38 -0.35
N GLU A 7 -7.02 -0.57 -1.31
CA GLU A 7 -5.69 -0.73 -1.91
C GLU A 7 -4.56 -0.64 -0.88
N ARG A 8 -4.68 0.24 0.12
CA ARG A 8 -3.67 0.38 1.18
C ARG A 8 -3.65 -0.84 2.08
N ILE A 9 -4.81 -1.43 2.38
CA ILE A 9 -4.95 -2.68 3.15
C ILE A 9 -4.30 -3.84 2.38
N SER A 10 -4.61 -3.96 1.09
CA SER A 10 -4.02 -4.98 0.21
C SER A 10 -2.50 -4.81 0.08
N PHE A 11 -2.02 -3.57 0.01
CA PHE A 11 -0.59 -3.25 0.01
C PHE A 11 0.10 -3.69 1.31
N GLU A 12 -0.48 -3.38 2.48
CA GLU A 12 0.03 -3.84 3.77
C GLU A 12 0.20 -5.36 3.79
N TYR A 13 -0.85 -6.08 3.37
CA TYR A 13 -0.85 -7.54 3.32
C TYR A 13 0.22 -8.09 2.36
N ALA A 14 0.34 -7.52 1.15
CA ALA A 14 1.34 -7.92 0.16
C ALA A 14 2.77 -7.69 0.67
N MET A 15 3.03 -6.54 1.30
CA MET A 15 4.34 -6.21 1.85
C MET A 15 4.71 -7.12 3.04
N ARG A 16 3.75 -7.46 3.92
CA ARG A 16 4.00 -8.45 4.99
C ARG A 16 4.41 -9.80 4.43
N LYS A 17 3.76 -10.28 3.36
CA LYS A 17 4.15 -11.54 2.70
C LYS A 17 5.54 -11.48 2.05
N ASN A 18 5.95 -10.31 1.56
CA ASN A 18 7.25 -10.11 0.91
C ASN A 18 8.39 -9.78 1.90
N GLY A 19 8.21 -10.03 3.20
CA GLY A 19 9.28 -9.85 4.19
C GLY A 19 9.39 -8.44 4.78
N CYS A 20 8.34 -7.62 4.65
CA CYS A 20 8.23 -6.32 5.33
C CYS A 20 7.15 -6.36 6.43
N PRO A 21 7.35 -7.10 7.55
CA PRO A 21 6.35 -7.24 8.61
C PRO A 21 6.10 -5.94 9.39
N ASP A 22 7.05 -5.00 9.38
CA ASP A 22 6.97 -3.72 10.10
C ASP A 22 6.05 -2.68 9.42
N ILE A 23 5.49 -3.02 8.25
CA ILE A 23 4.52 -2.13 7.61
C ILE A 23 3.24 -2.04 8.47
N HIS A 24 2.98 -0.81 8.92
CA HIS A 24 1.84 -0.49 9.78
C HIS A 24 1.07 0.69 9.18
N LEU A 25 -0.19 0.45 8.81
CA LEU A 25 -1.11 1.52 8.42
C LEU A 25 -1.56 2.32 9.64
N ARG A 26 -0.72 3.26 10.09
CA ARG A 26 -1.04 4.14 11.21
C ARG A 26 -1.19 5.57 10.71
N LYS A 27 -2.33 6.20 11.03
CA LYS A 27 -2.56 7.61 10.72
C LYS A 27 -1.54 8.46 11.49
N ASP A 28 -0.63 9.10 10.77
CA ASP A 28 0.29 10.08 11.32
C ASP A 28 -0.46 11.36 11.71
N ARG A 29 0.17 12.23 12.50
CA ARG A 29 -0.38 13.56 12.86
C ARG A 29 -0.70 14.42 11.62
N LYS A 30 -0.04 14.17 10.48
CA LYS A 30 -0.33 14.82 9.19
C LYS A 30 -1.43 14.16 8.36
N GLY A 31 -2.06 13.10 8.88
CA GLY A 31 -3.15 12.39 8.22
C GLY A 31 -2.73 11.31 7.21
N GLY A 32 -1.43 11.12 6.96
CA GLY A 32 -0.92 10.04 6.11
C GLY A 32 -0.96 8.69 6.81
N TYR A 33 -1.15 7.60 6.06
CA TYR A 33 -1.24 6.23 6.58
C TYR A 33 0.05 5.41 6.40
N LEU A 34 0.96 5.89 5.57
CA LEU A 34 2.25 5.28 5.31
C LEU A 34 3.35 6.30 5.58
N ARG A 35 4.53 5.81 6.00
CA ARG A 35 5.74 6.64 6.03
C ARG A 35 6.10 7.07 4.59
N LYS A 36 6.77 8.21 4.42
CA LYS A 36 7.14 8.76 3.10
C LYS A 36 7.86 7.74 2.18
N ASN A 37 8.74 6.91 2.75
CA ASN A 37 9.44 5.87 2.00
C ASN A 37 8.50 4.76 1.48
N MET A 38 7.42 4.48 2.23
CA MET A 38 6.41 3.48 1.85
C MET A 38 5.33 4.06 0.93
N GLU A 39 5.12 5.37 0.91
CA GLU A 39 4.20 6.02 -0.04
C GLU A 39 4.66 5.82 -1.49
N SER A 40 5.95 5.98 -1.79
CA SER A 40 6.49 5.73 -3.13
C SER A 40 6.42 4.25 -3.51
N ALA A 41 6.67 3.34 -2.56
CA ALA A 41 6.52 1.90 -2.78
C ALA A 41 5.05 1.51 -3.04
N PHE A 42 4.11 2.15 -2.35
CA PHE A 42 2.67 1.99 -2.59
C PHE A 42 2.28 2.46 -3.99
N GLN A 43 2.71 3.65 -4.42
CA GLN A 43 2.44 4.14 -5.77
C GLN A 43 2.98 3.19 -6.85
N GLY A 44 4.21 2.70 -6.70
CA GLY A 44 4.79 1.73 -7.62
C GLY A 44 4.04 0.39 -7.64
N TRP A 45 3.58 -0.07 -6.47
CA TRP A 45 2.78 -1.29 -6.36
C TRP A 45 1.41 -1.16 -7.02
N VAL A 46 0.71 -0.04 -6.81
CA VAL A 46 -0.57 0.27 -7.48
C VAL A 46 -0.39 0.32 -8.99
N LEU A 47 0.61 1.05 -9.48
CA LEU A 47 0.91 1.13 -10.93
C LEU A 47 1.17 -0.26 -11.53
N LYS A 48 1.96 -1.09 -10.85
CA LYS A 48 2.21 -2.47 -11.28
C LYS A 48 0.93 -3.31 -11.28
N ALA A 49 0.12 -3.22 -10.22
CA ALA A 49 -1.15 -3.93 -10.12
C ALA A 49 -2.12 -3.54 -11.25
N SER A 50 -2.26 -2.23 -11.54
CA SER A 50 -3.08 -1.73 -12.65
C SER A 50 -2.56 -2.20 -14.02
N THR A 51 -1.24 -2.20 -14.21
CA THR A 51 -0.63 -2.67 -15.46
C THR A 51 -0.87 -4.18 -15.65
N GLN A 52 -0.79 -4.96 -14.58
CA GLN A 52 -0.95 -6.41 -14.61
C GLN A 52 -2.40 -6.86 -14.85
N GLN A 53 -3.39 -6.02 -14.50
CA GLN A 53 -4.78 -6.22 -14.90
C GLN A 53 -5.02 -5.92 -16.38
N ASN A 54 -4.30 -4.95 -16.95
CA ASN A 54 -4.44 -4.59 -18.37
C ASN A 54 -3.80 -5.62 -19.33
N ILE A 55 -2.83 -6.40 -18.87
CA ILE A 55 -2.15 -7.43 -19.69
C ILE A 55 -2.95 -8.74 -19.74
N ASN A 56 -3.86 -8.98 -18.77
CA ASN A 56 -4.71 -10.17 -18.72
C ASN A 56 -6.18 -9.88 -19.11
N GLY A 57 -6.44 -8.71 -19.71
CA GLY A 57 -7.75 -8.29 -20.21
C GLY A 57 -7.92 -8.57 -21.69
#